data_AF-A0A9P9WU54-F1
#
_entry.id   AF-A0A9P9WU54-F1
#
_cell.length_a   1.000
_cell.length_b   1.000
_cell.length_c   1.000
_cell.angle_alpha   90.00
_cell.angle_beta   90.00
_cell.angle_gamma   90.00
#
_symmetry.space_group_name_H-M   'P 1'
#
loop_
_entity.id
_entity.type
_entity.pdbx_description
1 polymer ?
#
loop_
_entity_poly.entity_id
_entity_poly.type
_entity_poly.pdbx_seq_one_letter_code
_entity_poly.pdbx_strand_id
1 'polypeptide(L)'
;MSRDQQAIEDALSGYFDLDISTRSQSDIEVFMAGRVHRLDLDKDTKVSLVRNLVHRANRSFMSARLTLDSLENTTASQVSRMLDTAPLSVSAIFDRLLGQLLGSPPTDLQDMGHYVLILGAISFALLTLSTLPILSEDIYELKVSQDKRKPMIDEACQLLVERSLARLTHGMALVHQIIREQLLSPVNMVKLQQGSTPDMHKSISTRCLAYICRSLAEESETHSGSSNLLQYPTLYWMKHGSVSSQTVQDVHITFATNPFFEKNSKIRSIWFTKYWMFKHGLAETQPDNFTIVHMAAEAIFS
;
A
#
# COMPACT_ATOMS: atom_id res chain seq x y z
N MET A 1 -8.92 -10.07 -21.19
CA MET A 1 -7.53 -10.14 -20.73
C MET A 1 -7.35 -9.15 -19.59
N SER A 2 -6.74 -9.57 -18.49
CA SER A 2 -6.47 -8.67 -17.35
C SER A 2 -5.43 -7.62 -17.78
N ARG A 3 -5.59 -6.36 -17.35
CA ARG A 3 -4.62 -5.27 -17.62
C ARG A 3 -3.20 -5.60 -17.11
N ASP A 4 -3.08 -6.46 -16.11
CA ASP A 4 -1.80 -6.91 -15.56
C ASP A 4 -1.06 -7.88 -16.49
N GLN A 5 -1.80 -8.59 -17.35
CA GLN A 5 -1.20 -9.49 -18.33
C GLN A 5 -0.38 -8.70 -19.35
N GLN A 6 -0.92 -7.58 -19.84
CA GLN A 6 -0.23 -6.71 -20.78
C GLN A 6 1.01 -6.06 -20.16
N ALA A 7 0.94 -5.57 -18.91
CA ALA A 7 2.07 -4.93 -18.25
C ALA A 7 3.25 -5.89 -17.99
N ILE A 8 2.97 -7.16 -17.65
CA ILE A 8 3.99 -8.21 -17.49
C ILE A 8 4.55 -8.62 -18.86
N GLU A 9 3.69 -8.75 -19.87
CA GLU A 9 4.09 -9.05 -21.24
C GLU A 9 5.00 -7.96 -21.81
N ASP A 10 4.65 -6.68 -21.61
CA ASP A 10 5.45 -5.54 -22.05
C ASP A 10 6.80 -5.47 -21.32
N ALA A 11 6.83 -5.71 -20.00
CA ALA A 11 8.07 -5.70 -19.20
C ALA A 11 9.02 -6.87 -19.54
N LEU A 12 8.48 -8.02 -19.96
CA LEU A 12 9.25 -9.21 -20.28
C LEU A 12 9.53 -9.37 -21.79
N SER A 13 8.84 -8.62 -22.65
CA SER A 13 9.01 -8.63 -24.11
C SER A 13 10.42 -8.25 -24.59
N GLY A 14 11.20 -7.56 -23.76
CA GLY A 14 12.61 -7.25 -24.02
C GLY A 14 13.58 -8.42 -23.84
N TYR A 15 13.11 -9.56 -23.33
CA TYR A 15 13.90 -10.77 -23.16
C TYR A 15 13.47 -11.79 -24.23
N PHE A 16 14.29 -11.90 -25.28
CA PHE A 16 13.98 -12.60 -26.54
C PHE A 16 13.71 -14.12 -26.46
N ASP A 17 13.74 -14.72 -25.27
CA ASP A 17 13.51 -16.16 -25.06
C ASP A 17 12.37 -16.49 -24.08
N LEU A 18 11.63 -15.49 -23.57
CA LEU A 18 10.48 -15.76 -22.70
C LEU A 18 9.21 -15.89 -23.54
N ASP A 19 8.81 -17.13 -23.84
CA ASP A 19 7.46 -17.42 -24.33
C ASP A 19 6.44 -17.27 -23.18
N ILE A 20 5.97 -16.04 -22.98
CA ILE A 20 4.97 -15.68 -21.97
C ILE A 20 3.59 -16.28 -22.32
N SER A 21 3.39 -16.69 -23.59
CA SER A 21 2.17 -17.38 -24.02
C SER A 21 2.13 -18.82 -23.52
N THR A 22 3.30 -19.41 -23.23
CA THR A 22 3.43 -20.64 -22.46
C THR A 22 3.49 -20.39 -20.96
N ARG A 23 2.43 -19.82 -20.36
CA ARG A 23 2.16 -20.04 -18.92
C ARG A 23 1.65 -21.46 -18.77
N SER A 24 2.56 -22.41 -18.87
CA SER A 24 2.20 -23.81 -18.83
C SER A 24 1.82 -24.16 -17.39
N GLN A 25 0.82 -25.03 -17.24
CA GLN A 25 0.53 -25.63 -15.95
C GLN A 25 1.77 -26.33 -15.35
N SER A 26 2.73 -26.70 -16.20
CA SER A 26 4.03 -27.25 -15.82
C SER A 26 4.90 -26.27 -15.03
N ASP A 27 4.89 -24.96 -15.34
CA ASP A 27 5.72 -24.00 -14.60
C ASP A 27 5.20 -23.79 -13.17
N ILE A 28 3.88 -23.81 -12.99
CA ILE A 28 3.25 -23.78 -11.66
C ILE A 28 3.55 -25.07 -10.91
N GLU A 29 3.51 -26.23 -11.57
CA GLU A 29 3.91 -27.52 -11.00
C GLU A 29 5.35 -27.49 -10.49
N VAL A 30 6.29 -27.01 -11.31
CA VAL A 30 7.71 -26.90 -10.92
C VAL A 30 7.88 -25.95 -9.74
N PHE A 31 7.25 -24.78 -9.78
CA PHE A 31 7.30 -23.80 -8.69
C PHE A 31 6.76 -24.37 -7.38
N MET A 32 5.60 -25.03 -7.42
CA MET A 32 4.98 -25.64 -6.25
C MET A 32 5.77 -26.82 -5.72
N ALA A 33 6.24 -27.72 -6.59
CA ALA A 33 7.04 -28.86 -6.19
C ALA A 33 8.31 -28.42 -5.48
N GLY A 34 8.98 -27.38 -5.98
CA GLY A 34 10.19 -26.82 -5.35
C GLY A 34 9.97 -26.31 -3.92
N ARG A 35 8.81 -25.69 -3.64
CA ARG A 35 8.47 -25.19 -2.30
C ARG A 35 7.95 -26.30 -1.38
N VAL A 36 7.04 -27.15 -1.86
CA VAL A 36 6.51 -28.30 -1.11
C VAL A 36 7.61 -29.28 -0.71
N HIS A 37 8.66 -29.42 -1.53
CA HIS A 37 9.80 -30.28 -1.20
C HIS A 37 10.49 -29.89 0.12
N ARG A 38 10.43 -28.61 0.50
CA ARG A 38 11.04 -28.06 1.73
C ARG A 38 10.21 -28.34 2.99
N LEU A 39 8.97 -28.79 2.85
CA LEU A 39 8.13 -29.17 3.99
C LEU A 39 8.59 -30.52 4.57
N ASP A 40 8.49 -30.69 5.87
CA ASP A 40 8.81 -31.96 6.54
C ASP A 40 7.63 -32.95 6.43
N LEU A 41 7.44 -33.48 5.23
CA LEU A 41 6.37 -34.40 4.83
C LEU A 41 6.96 -35.61 4.09
N ASP A 42 6.27 -36.75 4.16
CA ASP A 42 6.63 -37.91 3.36
C ASP A 42 6.40 -37.66 1.85
N LYS A 43 7.04 -38.49 1.02
CA LYS A 43 7.07 -38.32 -0.43
C LYS A 43 5.68 -38.40 -1.06
N ASP A 44 4.83 -39.31 -0.59
CA ASP A 44 3.51 -39.54 -1.18
C ASP A 44 2.54 -38.40 -0.84
N THR A 45 2.62 -37.91 0.40
CA THR A 45 1.90 -36.70 0.84
C THR A 45 2.35 -35.47 0.05
N LYS A 46 3.66 -35.28 -0.19
CA LYS A 46 4.17 -34.17 -1.02
C LYS A 46 3.62 -34.22 -2.45
N VAL A 47 3.62 -35.39 -3.09
CA VAL A 47 3.10 -35.55 -4.46
C VAL A 47 1.60 -35.25 -4.52
N SER A 48 0.82 -35.76 -3.56
CA SER A 48 -0.62 -35.51 -3.48
C SER A 48 -0.93 -34.02 -3.22
N LEU A 49 -0.14 -33.38 -2.35
CA LEU A 49 -0.22 -31.96 -2.05
C LEU A 49 0.06 -31.11 -3.29
N VAL A 50 1.17 -31.35 -4.01
CA VAL A 50 1.49 -30.61 -5.25
C VAL A 50 0.36 -30.74 -6.26
N ARG A 51 -0.15 -31.96 -6.50
CA ARG A 51 -1.24 -32.18 -7.47
C ARG A 51 -2.49 -31.40 -7.11
N ASN A 52 -2.89 -31.41 -5.83
CA ASN A 52 -4.04 -30.65 -5.35
C ASN A 52 -3.82 -29.14 -5.46
N LEU A 53 -2.64 -28.65 -5.05
CA LEU A 53 -2.32 -27.23 -5.09
C LEU A 53 -2.29 -26.69 -6.51
N VAL A 54 -1.71 -27.43 -7.46
CA VAL A 54 -1.65 -27.05 -8.87
C VAL A 54 -3.06 -26.93 -9.45
N HIS A 55 -3.92 -27.92 -9.16
CA HIS A 55 -5.31 -27.90 -9.58
C HIS A 55 -6.06 -26.70 -8.98
N ARG A 56 -5.89 -26.45 -7.68
CA ARG A 56 -6.57 -25.34 -6.97
C ARG A 56 -6.03 -23.97 -7.32
N ALA A 57 -4.75 -23.85 -7.68
CA ALA A 57 -4.18 -22.59 -8.14
C ALA A 57 -4.78 -22.12 -9.47
N ASN A 58 -5.43 -23.02 -10.22
CA ASN A 58 -6.17 -22.71 -11.45
C ASN A 58 -5.38 -21.79 -12.39
N ARG A 59 -4.12 -22.16 -12.66
CA ARG A 59 -3.18 -21.43 -13.52
C ARG A 59 -2.76 -20.04 -13.01
N SER A 60 -2.96 -19.73 -11.72
CA SER A 60 -2.52 -18.50 -11.08
C SER A 60 -1.30 -18.73 -10.17
N PHE A 61 -0.14 -18.19 -10.58
CA PHE A 61 1.07 -18.16 -9.74
C PHE A 61 0.86 -17.44 -8.41
N MET A 62 -0.06 -16.49 -8.35
CA MET A 62 -0.38 -15.80 -7.10
C MET A 62 -1.17 -16.69 -6.14
N SER A 63 -2.18 -17.41 -6.64
CA SER A 63 -2.89 -18.42 -5.82
C SER A 63 -1.90 -19.47 -5.32
N ALA A 64 -0.96 -19.87 -6.19
CA ALA A 64 0.11 -20.79 -5.86
C ALA A 64 0.99 -20.26 -4.73
N ARG A 65 1.54 -19.05 -4.89
CA ARG A 65 2.39 -18.39 -3.90
C ARG A 65 1.68 -18.21 -2.56
N LEU A 66 0.49 -17.62 -2.55
CA LEU A 66 -0.26 -17.36 -1.32
C LEU A 66 -0.60 -18.65 -0.55
N THR A 67 -0.94 -19.72 -1.28
CA THR A 67 -1.24 -21.01 -0.64
C THR A 67 0.03 -21.64 -0.09
N LEU A 68 1.17 -21.56 -0.80
CA LEU A 68 2.45 -22.04 -0.29
C LEU A 68 2.95 -21.24 0.93
N ASP A 69 2.84 -19.92 0.88
CA ASP A 69 3.24 -19.05 1.99
C ASP A 69 2.37 -19.33 3.24
N SER A 70 1.09 -19.72 3.06
CA SER A 70 0.25 -20.19 4.16
C SER A 70 0.68 -21.55 4.75
N LEU A 71 1.39 -22.37 3.97
CA LEU A 71 1.84 -23.71 4.39
C LEU A 71 3.20 -23.70 5.12
N GLU A 72 4.02 -22.66 4.94
CA GLU A 72 5.38 -22.62 5.51
C GLU A 72 5.45 -22.67 7.05
N ASN A 73 4.33 -22.38 7.73
CA ASN A 73 4.22 -22.43 9.20
C ASN A 73 3.25 -23.50 9.72
N THR A 74 2.87 -24.45 8.87
CA THR A 74 1.82 -25.44 9.17
C THR A 74 2.41 -26.82 9.47
N THR A 75 1.91 -27.51 10.51
CA THR A 75 2.38 -28.87 10.85
C THR A 75 1.82 -29.94 9.90
N ALA A 76 2.49 -31.09 9.78
CA ALA A 76 2.08 -32.17 8.87
C ALA A 76 0.62 -32.63 9.05
N SER A 77 0.11 -32.65 10.29
CA SER A 77 -1.27 -33.02 10.60
C SER A 77 -2.30 -31.96 10.20
N GLN A 78 -1.88 -30.70 10.05
CA GLN A 78 -2.74 -29.58 9.65
C GLN A 78 -2.81 -29.42 8.12
N VAL A 79 -1.77 -29.84 7.40
CA VAL A 79 -1.70 -29.76 5.92
C VAL A 79 -2.89 -30.48 5.26
N SER A 80 -3.26 -31.67 5.72
CA SER A 80 -4.40 -32.43 5.16
C SER A 80 -5.75 -31.72 5.39
N ARG A 81 -5.96 -31.07 6.54
CA ARG A 81 -7.16 -30.25 6.79
C ARG A 81 -7.16 -28.94 6.00
N MET A 82 -5.98 -28.36 5.78
CA MET A 82 -5.83 -27.16 4.97
C MET A 82 -6.09 -27.46 3.50
N LEU A 83 -5.75 -28.65 3.01
CA LEU A 83 -6.06 -29.06 1.64
C LEU A 83 -7.57 -29.04 1.36
N ASP A 84 -8.42 -29.49 2.29
CA ASP A 84 -9.87 -29.45 2.09
C ASP A 84 -10.43 -28.01 2.10
N THR A 85 -9.81 -27.13 2.90
CA THR A 85 -10.24 -25.75 3.13
C THR A 85 -9.45 -24.70 2.33
N ALA A 86 -8.49 -25.13 1.49
CA ALA A 86 -7.59 -24.25 0.75
C ALA A 86 -8.42 -23.42 -0.24
N PRO A 87 -8.33 -22.09 -0.22
CA PRO A 87 -9.22 -21.27 -1.02
C PRO A 87 -8.96 -21.50 -2.51
N LEU A 88 -10.04 -21.74 -3.28
CA LEU A 88 -9.98 -22.11 -4.70
C LEU A 88 -9.63 -20.93 -5.64
N SER A 89 -9.55 -19.72 -5.10
CA SER A 89 -9.28 -18.51 -5.85
C SER A 89 -8.61 -17.46 -4.97
N VAL A 90 -7.93 -16.51 -5.61
CA VAL A 90 -7.32 -15.34 -4.97
C VAL A 90 -8.36 -14.55 -4.18
N SER A 91 -9.58 -14.41 -4.71
CA SER A 91 -10.69 -13.75 -4.01
C SER A 91 -11.07 -14.49 -2.74
N ALA A 92 -11.10 -15.83 -2.75
CA ALA A 92 -11.40 -16.61 -1.55
C ALA A 92 -10.26 -16.56 -0.51
N ILE A 93 -8.99 -16.47 -0.95
CA ILE A 93 -7.86 -16.18 -0.05
C ILE A 93 -8.04 -14.79 0.57
N PHE A 94 -8.35 -13.79 -0.25
CA PHE A 94 -8.56 -12.42 0.19
C PHE A 94 -9.74 -12.31 1.16
N ASP A 95 -10.90 -12.88 0.87
CA ASP A 95 -12.07 -12.88 1.75
C ASP A 95 -11.75 -13.54 3.11
N ARG A 96 -10.97 -14.63 3.12
CA ARG A 96 -10.50 -15.26 4.36
C ARG A 96 -9.60 -14.34 5.16
N LEU A 97 -8.61 -13.71 4.52
CA LEU A 97 -7.68 -12.78 5.19
C LEU A 97 -8.43 -11.56 5.72
N LEU A 98 -9.35 -11.01 4.92
CA LEU A 98 -10.21 -9.91 5.32
C LEU A 98 -11.10 -10.30 6.50
N GLY A 99 -11.66 -11.52 6.49
CA GLY A 99 -12.45 -12.03 7.61
C GLY A 99 -11.65 -12.20 8.90
N GLN A 100 -10.37 -12.58 8.81
CA GLN A 100 -9.47 -12.64 9.97
C GLN A 100 -9.16 -11.24 10.53
N LEU A 101 -8.97 -10.27 9.64
CA LEU A 101 -8.72 -8.86 9.98
C LEU A 101 -9.96 -8.17 10.55
N LEU A 102 -11.16 -8.52 10.07
CA LEU A 102 -12.44 -7.98 10.54
C LEU A 102 -13.06 -8.80 11.68
N GLY A 103 -12.28 -9.68 12.32
CA GLY A 103 -12.77 -10.53 13.41
C GLY A 103 -13.36 -9.70 14.57
N SER A 104 -14.32 -10.30 15.29
CA SER A 104 -14.98 -9.66 16.42
C SER A 104 -14.65 -10.40 17.74
N PRO A 105 -14.29 -9.69 18.83
CA PRO A 105 -14.12 -8.24 18.91
C PRO A 105 -12.83 -7.76 18.22
N PRO A 106 -12.82 -6.55 17.65
CA PRO A 106 -11.61 -5.97 17.06
C PRO A 106 -10.53 -5.77 18.13
N THR A 107 -9.29 -6.07 17.75
CA THR A 107 -8.09 -5.87 18.56
C THR A 107 -7.21 -4.80 17.91
N ASP A 108 -6.34 -4.15 18.69
CA ASP A 108 -5.38 -3.17 18.14
C ASP A 108 -4.55 -3.74 16.96
N LEU A 109 -4.30 -5.07 16.96
CA LEU A 109 -3.62 -5.78 15.88
C LEU A 109 -4.46 -5.77 14.59
N GLN A 110 -5.74 -6.11 14.71
CA GLN A 110 -6.69 -6.12 13.59
C GLN A 110 -6.94 -4.72 13.04
N ASP A 111 -7.12 -3.73 13.92
CA ASP A 111 -7.29 -2.33 13.53
C ASP A 111 -6.04 -1.80 12.81
N MET A 112 -4.84 -2.08 13.34
CA MET A 112 -3.58 -1.73 12.68
C MET A 112 -3.50 -2.34 11.28
N GLY A 113 -3.81 -3.63 11.14
CA GLY A 113 -3.80 -4.31 9.84
C GLY A 113 -4.79 -3.69 8.86
N HIS A 114 -6.02 -3.45 9.32
CA HIS A 114 -7.08 -2.82 8.55
C HIS A 114 -6.64 -1.44 8.01
N TYR A 115 -6.20 -0.53 8.88
CA TYR A 115 -5.81 0.82 8.45
C TYR A 115 -4.60 0.80 7.51
N VAL A 116 -3.60 -0.05 7.77
CA VAL A 116 -2.40 -0.15 6.93
C VAL A 116 -2.73 -0.68 5.52
N LEU A 117 -3.64 -1.64 5.39
CA LEU A 117 -4.04 -2.16 4.09
C LEU A 117 -4.77 -1.13 3.25
N ILE A 118 -5.71 -0.41 3.86
CA ILE A 118 -6.44 0.67 3.19
C ILE A 118 -5.47 1.77 2.73
N LEU A 119 -4.60 2.23 3.62
CA LEU A 119 -3.58 3.22 3.28
C LEU A 119 -2.67 2.70 2.14
N GLY A 120 -2.20 1.46 2.23
CA GLY A 120 -1.40 0.82 1.17
C GLY A 120 -2.12 0.77 -0.18
N ALA A 121 -3.45 0.66 -0.19
CA ALA A 121 -4.25 0.63 -1.41
C ALA A 121 -4.44 2.01 -2.07
N ILE A 122 -4.48 3.08 -1.27
CA ILE A 122 -4.75 4.45 -1.77
C ILE A 122 -3.51 5.34 -1.85
N SER A 123 -2.37 4.89 -1.32
CA SER A 123 -1.12 5.64 -1.37
C SER A 123 -0.47 5.66 -2.75
N PHE A 124 0.24 6.75 -3.04
CA PHE A 124 0.95 6.96 -4.31
C PHE A 124 2.44 6.58 -4.27
N ALA A 125 2.93 6.15 -3.11
CA ALA A 125 4.31 5.71 -2.90
C ALA A 125 4.37 4.68 -1.77
N LEU A 126 5.55 4.07 -1.60
CA LEU A 126 5.83 3.17 -0.48
C LEU A 126 5.61 3.89 0.85
N LEU A 127 4.90 3.24 1.77
CA LEU A 127 4.60 3.79 3.08
C LEU A 127 5.67 3.40 4.09
N THR A 128 6.16 4.36 4.87
CA THR A 128 7.04 4.07 6.01
C THR A 128 6.22 4.01 7.30
N LEU A 129 6.72 3.32 8.32
CA LEU A 129 6.09 3.26 9.64
C LEU A 129 5.82 4.65 10.25
N SER A 130 6.70 5.60 9.94
CA SER A 130 6.58 6.98 10.39
C SER A 130 5.58 7.81 9.58
N THR A 131 5.29 7.41 8.35
CA THR A 131 4.27 8.06 7.51
C THR A 131 2.85 7.68 7.94
N LEU A 132 2.63 6.44 8.39
CA LEU A 132 1.31 5.94 8.80
C LEU A 132 0.50 6.87 9.73
N PRO A 133 1.02 7.35 10.88
CA PRO A 133 0.27 8.23 11.77
C PRO A 133 -0.02 9.62 11.17
N ILE A 134 0.73 10.02 10.14
CA ILE A 134 0.45 11.25 9.41
C ILE A 134 -0.82 11.03 8.55
N LEU A 135 -0.95 9.87 7.91
CA LEU A 135 -2.03 9.59 6.97
C LEU A 135 -3.34 9.12 7.62
N SER A 136 -3.29 8.52 8.82
CA SER A 136 -4.47 8.05 9.56
C SER A 136 -4.47 8.55 11.00
N GLU A 137 -5.61 9.09 11.43
CA GLU A 137 -5.85 9.49 12.82
C GLU A 137 -5.93 8.26 13.71
N ASP A 138 -6.65 7.24 13.27
CA ASP A 138 -6.87 6.03 14.03
C ASP A 138 -5.55 5.36 14.39
N ILE A 139 -4.60 5.27 13.43
CA ILE A 139 -3.25 4.76 13.71
C ILE A 139 -2.50 5.61 14.73
N TYR A 140 -2.69 6.94 14.71
CA TYR A 140 -2.09 7.84 15.70
C TYR A 140 -2.73 7.64 17.09
N GLU A 141 -4.04 7.45 17.15
CA GLU A 141 -4.82 7.29 18.38
C GLU A 141 -4.64 5.94 19.06
N LEU A 142 -4.25 4.90 18.32
CA LEU A 142 -3.86 3.60 18.88
C LEU A 142 -2.70 3.73 19.89
N LYS A 143 -1.95 4.84 19.90
CA LYS A 143 -0.86 5.14 20.86
C LYS A 143 0.20 4.03 20.98
N VAL A 144 0.28 3.15 19.99
CA VAL A 144 1.29 2.09 19.89
C VAL A 144 2.64 2.74 19.57
N SER A 145 3.69 2.39 20.33
CA SER A 145 5.06 2.86 20.05
C SER A 145 5.57 2.34 18.71
N GLN A 146 6.49 3.06 18.05
CA GLN A 146 7.02 2.62 16.75
C GLN A 146 7.62 1.19 16.80
N ASP A 147 8.31 0.84 17.90
CA ASP A 147 8.91 -0.48 18.08
C ASP A 147 7.88 -1.61 18.10
N LYS A 148 6.65 -1.33 18.55
CA LYS A 148 5.54 -2.29 18.59
C LYS A 148 4.70 -2.29 17.31
N ARG A 149 4.65 -1.17 16.57
CA ARG A 149 3.89 -1.10 15.29
C ARG A 149 4.45 -2.08 14.26
N LYS A 150 5.77 -2.16 14.17
CA LYS A 150 6.45 -3.02 13.20
C LYS A 150 6.01 -4.49 13.31
N PRO A 151 6.14 -5.17 14.47
CA PRO A 151 5.70 -6.56 14.61
C PRO A 151 4.19 -6.72 14.46
N MET A 152 3.38 -5.76 14.91
CA MET A 152 1.92 -5.83 14.72
C MET A 152 1.53 -5.80 13.24
N ILE A 153 2.15 -4.93 12.44
CA ILE A 153 1.89 -4.88 11.00
C ILE A 153 2.38 -6.16 10.31
N ASP A 154 3.54 -6.69 10.73
CA ASP A 154 4.05 -7.95 10.19
C ASP A 154 3.10 -9.11 10.43
N GLU A 155 2.54 -9.19 11.63
CA GLU A 155 1.59 -10.23 12.00
C GLU A 155 0.24 -10.05 11.31
N ALA A 156 -0.30 -8.82 11.28
CA ALA A 156 -1.61 -8.55 10.70
C ALA A 156 -1.63 -8.61 9.16
N CYS A 157 -0.54 -8.18 8.50
CA CYS A 157 -0.51 -7.98 7.05
C CYS A 157 0.43 -8.94 6.30
N GLN A 158 0.93 -10.00 6.95
CA GLN A 158 2.01 -10.86 6.46
C GLN A 158 1.90 -11.30 4.98
N LEU A 159 0.68 -11.59 4.52
CA LEU A 159 0.42 -12.11 3.18
C LEU A 159 -0.02 -11.03 2.17
N LEU A 160 -0.23 -9.80 2.62
CA LEU A 160 -0.84 -8.72 1.85
C LEU A 160 0.09 -7.53 1.63
N VAL A 161 1.11 -7.38 2.47
CA VAL A 161 2.10 -6.30 2.40
C VAL A 161 3.51 -6.86 2.15
N GLU A 162 4.15 -6.41 1.08
CA GLU A 162 5.56 -6.67 0.82
C GLU A 162 6.42 -5.54 1.39
N ARG A 163 7.55 -5.92 1.98
CA ARG A 163 8.57 -4.97 2.41
C ARG A 163 9.63 -4.83 1.35
N SER A 164 9.82 -3.61 0.86
CA SER A 164 11.01 -3.30 0.08
C SER A 164 12.20 -3.20 1.03
N LEU A 165 13.14 -4.14 0.89
CA LEU A 165 14.46 -4.13 1.54
C LEU A 165 15.46 -3.22 0.80
N ALA A 166 15.01 -2.35 -0.11
CA ALA A 166 15.87 -1.34 -0.69
C ALA A 166 16.52 -0.55 0.46
N ARG A 167 17.85 -0.67 0.57
CA ARG A 167 18.71 -0.47 1.76
C ARG A 167 18.58 0.86 2.52
N LEU A 168 17.73 1.78 2.08
CA LEU A 168 17.63 3.15 2.59
C LEU A 168 16.20 3.59 2.97
N THR A 169 15.15 2.89 2.53
CA THR A 169 13.76 3.25 2.86
C THR A 169 13.00 1.98 3.21
N HIS A 170 12.75 1.76 4.51
CA HIS A 170 11.91 0.67 5.00
C HIS A 170 10.45 0.96 4.62
N GLY A 171 10.13 0.68 3.36
CA GLY A 171 8.85 0.97 2.74
C GLY A 171 7.96 -0.26 2.66
N MET A 172 6.67 -0.05 2.86
CA MET A 172 5.60 -1.04 2.76
C MET A 172 4.78 -0.74 1.51
N ALA A 173 4.53 -1.77 0.71
CA ALA A 173 3.57 -1.75 -0.39
C ALA A 173 2.67 -2.99 -0.30
N LEU A 174 1.52 -2.94 -0.96
CA LEU A 174 0.75 -4.15 -1.17
C LEU A 174 1.55 -5.12 -2.06
N VAL A 175 1.49 -6.42 -1.75
CA VAL A 175 2.22 -7.46 -2.48
C VAL A 175 1.81 -7.52 -3.96
N HIS A 176 0.57 -7.16 -4.27
CA HIS A 176 0.04 -7.28 -5.63
C HIS A 176 -1.07 -6.26 -5.93
N GLN A 177 -1.15 -5.81 -7.18
CA GLN A 177 -2.17 -4.87 -7.66
C GLN A 177 -3.60 -5.42 -7.49
N ILE A 178 -3.82 -6.72 -7.67
CA ILE A 178 -5.13 -7.35 -7.40
C ILE A 178 -5.63 -7.11 -5.97
N ILE A 179 -4.73 -7.05 -4.97
CA ILE A 179 -5.11 -6.85 -3.57
C ILE A 179 -5.67 -5.44 -3.43
N ARG A 180 -5.03 -4.48 -4.10
CA ARG A 180 -5.53 -3.10 -4.20
C ARG A 180 -6.91 -3.05 -4.83
N GLU A 181 -7.12 -3.73 -5.96
CA GLU A 181 -8.43 -3.76 -6.64
C GLU A 181 -9.51 -4.40 -5.77
N GLN A 182 -9.18 -5.47 -5.05
CA GLN A 182 -10.11 -6.13 -4.13
C GLN A 182 -10.45 -5.22 -2.94
N LEU A 183 -9.46 -4.59 -2.31
CA LEU A 183 -9.66 -3.66 -1.18
C LEU A 183 -10.56 -2.49 -1.59
N LEU A 184 -10.31 -1.91 -2.78
CA LEU A 184 -11.04 -0.73 -3.27
C LEU A 184 -12.36 -1.07 -3.98
N SER A 185 -12.73 -2.35 -4.07
CA SER A 185 -14.02 -2.73 -4.65
C SER A 185 -15.18 -2.23 -3.77
N PRO A 186 -16.30 -1.75 -4.35
CA PRO A 186 -17.42 -1.21 -3.58
C PRO A 186 -17.96 -2.17 -2.51
N VAL A 187 -18.00 -3.47 -2.83
CA VAL A 187 -18.45 -4.52 -1.89
C VAL A 187 -17.54 -4.60 -0.67
N ASN A 188 -16.22 -4.60 -0.87
CA ASN A 188 -15.28 -4.71 0.23
C ASN A 188 -15.11 -3.39 1.00
N MET A 189 -15.24 -2.24 0.33
CA MET A 189 -15.29 -0.94 1.00
C MET A 189 -16.44 -0.84 2.01
N VAL A 190 -17.62 -1.37 1.65
CA VAL A 190 -18.76 -1.47 2.59
C VAL A 190 -18.46 -2.44 3.74
N LYS A 191 -17.89 -3.61 3.46
CA LYS A 191 -17.48 -4.58 4.51
C LYS A 191 -16.47 -3.98 5.48
N LEU A 192 -15.53 -3.18 4.96
CA LEU A 192 -14.48 -2.52 5.73
C LEU A 192 -14.98 -1.27 6.46
N GLN A 193 -16.26 -0.91 6.32
CA GLN A 193 -16.86 0.30 6.91
C GLN A 193 -16.10 1.58 6.54
N GLN A 194 -15.51 1.60 5.36
CA GLN A 194 -14.74 2.73 4.88
C GLN A 194 -15.61 3.68 4.07
N GLY A 195 -15.28 4.98 4.14
CA GLY A 195 -15.89 6.00 3.27
C GLY A 195 -15.58 5.77 1.80
N SER A 196 -16.08 6.64 0.92
CA SER A 196 -15.73 6.53 -0.50
C SER A 196 -14.23 6.73 -0.71
N THR A 197 -13.64 6.10 -1.72
CA THR A 197 -12.21 6.31 -2.05
C THR A 197 -11.85 7.79 -2.22
N PRO A 198 -12.66 8.62 -2.91
CA PRO A 198 -12.46 10.06 -2.95
C PRO A 198 -12.43 10.74 -1.56
N ASP A 199 -13.27 10.32 -0.61
CA ASP A 199 -13.27 10.89 0.75
C ASP A 199 -12.02 10.51 1.55
N MET A 200 -11.51 9.29 1.37
CA MET A 200 -10.24 8.88 1.98
C MET A 200 -9.07 9.70 1.43
N HIS A 201 -9.05 9.96 0.12
CA HIS A 201 -8.07 10.86 -0.49
C HIS A 201 -8.19 12.30 0.04
N LYS A 202 -9.42 12.81 0.26
CA LYS A 202 -9.67 14.11 0.89
C LYS A 202 -9.07 14.18 2.30
N SER A 203 -9.30 13.14 3.11
CA SER A 203 -8.75 13.03 4.46
C SER A 203 -7.22 13.05 4.46
N ILE A 204 -6.58 12.21 3.64
CA ILE A 204 -5.12 12.17 3.53
C ILE A 204 -4.55 13.51 3.08
N SER A 205 -5.11 14.12 2.04
CA SER A 205 -4.67 15.44 1.53
C SER A 205 -4.68 16.48 2.64
N THR A 206 -5.78 16.54 3.40
CA THR A 206 -5.97 17.50 4.49
C THR A 206 -4.96 17.27 5.62
N ARG A 207 -4.75 16.01 6.03
CA ARG A 207 -3.78 15.66 7.08
C ARG A 207 -2.35 15.94 6.66
N CYS A 208 -1.97 15.61 5.42
CA CYS A 208 -0.65 15.93 4.90
C CYS A 208 -0.41 17.44 4.88
N LEU A 209 -1.37 18.24 4.42
CA LEU A 209 -1.26 19.70 4.42
C LEU A 209 -1.13 20.26 5.83
N ALA A 210 -1.96 19.80 6.78
CA ALA A 210 -1.86 20.21 8.18
C ALA A 210 -0.50 19.86 8.80
N TYR A 211 0.02 18.67 8.49
CA TYR A 211 1.35 18.23 8.93
C TYR A 211 2.46 19.12 8.35
N ILE A 212 2.41 19.44 7.05
CA ILE A 212 3.36 20.36 6.39
C ILE A 212 3.35 21.72 7.11
N CYS A 213 2.17 22.31 7.31
CA CYS A 213 2.06 23.63 7.92
C CYS A 213 2.66 23.65 9.33
N ARG A 214 2.34 22.65 10.16
CA ARG A 214 2.88 22.54 11.51
C ARG A 214 4.39 22.34 11.52
N SER A 215 4.89 21.34 10.79
CA SER A 215 6.31 20.98 10.81
C SER A 215 7.21 22.08 10.24
N LEU A 216 6.77 22.79 9.20
CA LEU A 216 7.56 23.90 8.63
C LEU A 216 7.49 25.16 9.49
N ALA A 217 6.40 25.40 10.21
CA ALA A 217 6.35 26.46 11.21
C ALA A 217 7.37 26.17 12.33
N GLU A 218 7.38 24.94 12.87
CA GLU A 218 8.33 24.51 13.90
C GLU A 218 9.79 24.54 13.42
N GLU A 219 10.07 24.12 12.18
CA GLU A 219 11.43 24.16 11.60
C GLU A 219 11.94 25.61 11.46
N SER A 220 11.05 26.55 11.16
CA SER A 220 11.38 27.98 11.07
C SER A 220 11.75 28.60 12.43
N GLU A 221 11.27 28.00 13.53
CA GLU A 221 11.53 28.47 14.90
C GLU A 221 12.71 27.75 15.57
N THR A 222 12.95 26.48 15.24
CA THR A 222 13.86 25.61 16.00
C THR A 222 15.12 25.17 15.26
N HIS A 223 15.26 25.47 13.96
CA HIS A 223 16.35 24.97 13.09
C HIS A 223 16.56 23.45 13.15
N SER A 224 15.55 22.68 13.58
CA SER A 224 15.65 21.23 13.71
C SER A 224 15.29 20.55 12.38
N GLY A 225 16.30 19.99 11.71
CA GLY A 225 16.13 19.34 10.41
C GLY A 225 15.42 17.99 10.50
N SER A 226 14.09 17.95 10.45
CA SER A 226 13.29 16.72 10.33
C SER A 226 13.03 16.33 8.86
N SER A 227 14.11 16.17 8.08
CA SER A 227 14.06 16.03 6.61
C SER A 227 13.20 14.86 6.08
N ASN A 228 13.23 13.69 6.72
CA ASN A 228 12.72 12.46 6.08
C ASN A 228 11.21 12.24 6.24
N LEU A 229 10.58 12.79 7.28
CA LEU A 229 9.14 12.59 7.53
C LEU A 229 8.26 13.46 6.63
N LEU A 230 8.80 14.57 6.16
CA LEU A 230 8.11 15.51 5.28
C LEU A 230 8.03 15.04 3.83
N GLN A 231 8.81 14.05 3.41
CA GLN A 231 8.91 13.67 2.00
C GLN A 231 7.55 13.25 1.40
N TYR A 232 6.86 12.30 2.03
CA TYR A 232 5.56 11.83 1.52
C TYR A 232 4.50 12.95 1.53
N PRO A 233 4.25 13.65 2.65
CA PRO A 233 3.29 14.76 2.67
C PRO A 233 3.63 15.81 1.60
N THR A 234 4.90 16.22 1.52
CA THR A 234 5.36 17.26 0.59
C THR A 234 5.07 16.89 -0.86
N LEU A 235 5.34 15.65 -1.26
CA LEU A 235 5.18 15.18 -2.63
C LEU A 235 3.73 14.88 -3.02
N TYR A 236 2.93 14.31 -2.12
CA TYR A 236 1.70 13.62 -2.51
C TYR A 236 0.41 14.28 -2.02
N TRP A 237 0.45 15.29 -1.14
CA TRP A 237 -0.79 15.91 -0.63
C TRP A 237 -1.68 16.46 -1.77
N MET A 238 -1.09 17.17 -2.75
CA MET A 238 -1.82 17.71 -3.90
C MET A 238 -2.42 16.60 -4.77
N LYS A 239 -1.69 15.51 -4.97
CA LYS A 239 -2.15 14.36 -5.75
C LYS A 239 -3.30 13.62 -5.07
N HIS A 240 -3.31 13.57 -3.74
CA HIS A 240 -4.49 13.11 -3.00
C HIS A 240 -5.66 14.10 -3.18
N GLY A 241 -5.39 15.40 -3.16
CA GLY A 241 -6.39 16.44 -3.44
C GLY A 241 -7.07 16.28 -4.80
N SER A 242 -6.31 16.03 -5.88
CA SER A 242 -6.88 16.00 -7.24
C SER A 242 -7.82 14.83 -7.49
N VAL A 243 -7.61 13.69 -6.83
CA VAL A 243 -8.49 12.51 -6.96
C VAL A 243 -9.57 12.43 -5.86
N SER A 244 -9.70 13.48 -5.05
CA SER A 244 -10.64 13.51 -3.92
C SER A 244 -12.02 14.04 -4.29
N SER A 245 -12.99 13.86 -3.41
CA SER A 245 -14.35 14.41 -3.52
C SER A 245 -14.44 15.90 -3.16
N GLN A 246 -13.33 16.64 -3.21
CA GLN A 246 -13.30 18.04 -2.80
C GLN A 246 -14.26 18.87 -3.64
N THR A 247 -15.19 19.53 -2.96
CA THR A 247 -16.06 20.54 -3.57
C THR A 247 -15.31 21.87 -3.69
N VAL A 248 -15.78 22.75 -4.58
CA VAL A 248 -15.29 24.13 -4.66
C VAL A 248 -15.38 24.84 -3.30
N GLN A 249 -16.40 24.53 -2.50
CA GLN A 249 -16.56 25.09 -1.15
C GLN A 249 -15.49 24.58 -0.18
N ASP A 250 -15.15 23.29 -0.22
CA ASP A 250 -14.08 22.71 0.61
C ASP A 250 -12.73 23.36 0.32
N VAL A 251 -12.44 23.54 -0.97
CA VAL A 251 -11.23 24.22 -1.45
C VAL A 251 -11.22 25.67 -0.97
N HIS A 252 -12.35 26.38 -1.11
CA HIS A 252 -12.45 27.77 -0.70
C HIS A 252 -12.19 27.95 0.80
N ILE A 253 -12.80 27.10 1.64
CA ILE A 253 -12.59 27.11 3.09
C ILE A 253 -11.12 26.84 3.42
N THR A 254 -10.52 25.84 2.76
CA THR A 254 -9.12 25.47 2.95
C THR A 254 -8.18 26.62 2.59
N PHE A 255 -8.45 27.32 1.47
CA PHE A 255 -7.65 28.45 1.00
C PHE A 255 -7.81 29.68 1.89
N ALA A 256 -9.01 29.92 2.40
CA ALA A 256 -9.31 31.10 3.22
C ALA A 256 -8.73 31.00 4.64
N THR A 257 -8.54 29.78 5.17
CA THR A 257 -8.23 29.56 6.59
C THR A 257 -6.79 29.12 6.86
N ASN A 258 -6.05 28.71 5.83
CA ASN A 258 -4.73 28.11 6.01
C ASN A 258 -3.59 29.08 5.58
N PRO A 259 -2.63 29.40 6.49
CA PRO A 259 -1.51 30.30 6.20
C PRO A 259 -0.65 29.89 4.99
N PHE A 260 -0.75 28.63 4.56
CA PHE A 260 -0.12 28.13 3.35
C PHE A 260 -0.58 28.86 2.08
N PHE A 261 -1.82 29.33 2.03
CA PHE A 261 -2.42 29.96 0.85
C PHE A 261 -2.37 31.49 0.87
N GLU A 262 -1.82 32.10 1.92
CA GLU A 262 -1.62 33.54 1.96
C GLU A 262 -0.72 34.02 0.81
N LYS A 263 -0.96 35.25 0.32
CA LYS A 263 -0.24 35.80 -0.84
C LYS A 263 1.29 35.67 -0.70
N ASN A 264 1.83 35.93 0.49
CA ASN A 264 3.27 35.86 0.79
C ASN A 264 3.58 34.80 1.84
N SER A 265 3.07 33.57 1.66
CA SER A 265 3.28 32.49 2.61
C SER A 265 4.75 32.03 2.67
N LYS A 266 5.39 32.22 3.83
CA LYS A 266 6.73 31.67 4.12
C LYS A 266 6.71 30.13 4.10
N ILE A 267 5.67 29.53 4.67
CA ILE A 267 5.49 28.06 4.70
C ILE A 267 5.45 27.52 3.27
N ARG A 268 4.66 28.13 2.37
CA ARG A 268 4.60 27.71 0.97
C ARG A 268 5.96 27.83 0.28
N SER A 269 6.71 28.90 0.56
CA SER A 269 8.04 29.10 -0.02
C SER A 269 9.02 27.99 0.40
N ILE A 270 9.06 27.66 1.70
CA ILE A 270 9.89 26.57 2.24
C ILE A 270 9.43 25.21 1.69
N TRP A 271 8.12 24.95 1.67
CA TRP A 271 7.56 23.74 1.10
C TRP A 271 7.95 23.59 -0.36
N PHE A 272 7.87 24.66 -1.16
CA PHE A 272 8.17 24.60 -2.59
C PHE A 272 9.63 24.23 -2.84
N THR A 273 10.56 24.78 -2.06
CA THR A 273 11.97 24.38 -2.12
C THR A 273 12.16 22.89 -1.79
N LYS A 274 11.52 22.39 -0.74
CA LYS A 274 11.58 20.95 -0.39
C LYS A 274 10.91 20.07 -1.46
N TYR A 275 9.75 20.47 -1.97
CA TYR A 275 9.03 19.79 -3.04
C TYR A 275 9.88 19.67 -4.30
N TRP A 276 10.48 20.78 -4.73
CA TRP A 276 11.35 20.81 -5.90
C TRP A 276 12.54 19.87 -5.72
N MET A 277 13.22 19.96 -4.58
CA MET A 277 14.33 19.08 -4.24
C MET A 277 13.91 17.60 -4.24
N PHE A 278 12.76 17.25 -3.66
CA PHE A 278 12.29 15.87 -3.62
C PHE A 278 11.83 15.33 -4.98
N LYS A 279 11.24 16.18 -5.84
CA LYS A 279 10.67 15.77 -7.13
C LYS A 279 11.70 15.76 -8.26
N HIS A 280 12.57 16.76 -8.31
CA HIS A 280 13.52 16.98 -9.41
C HIS A 280 14.99 16.79 -9.00
N GLY A 281 15.29 16.68 -7.70
CA GLY A 281 16.66 16.51 -7.20
C GLY A 281 17.56 17.68 -7.58
N LEU A 282 18.80 17.39 -7.98
CA LEU A 282 19.77 18.37 -8.49
C LEU A 282 19.70 18.54 -10.02
N ALA A 283 18.76 17.87 -10.69
CA ALA A 283 18.71 17.85 -12.15
C ALA A 283 18.11 19.12 -12.76
N GLU A 284 17.26 19.83 -12.03
CA GLU A 284 16.57 21.04 -12.51
C GLU A 284 16.69 22.19 -11.52
N THR A 285 16.89 23.40 -12.04
CA THR A 285 16.88 24.63 -11.24
C THR A 285 15.45 24.97 -10.82
N GLN A 286 15.26 25.26 -9.53
CA GLN A 286 13.97 25.68 -9.00
C GLN A 286 13.52 27.01 -9.64
N PRO A 287 12.29 27.09 -10.16
CA PRO A 287 11.72 28.35 -10.66
C PRO A 287 11.63 29.40 -9.55
N ASP A 288 11.92 30.66 -9.88
CA ASP A 288 11.85 31.77 -8.91
C ASP A 288 10.40 32.09 -8.46
N ASN A 289 9.40 31.70 -9.27
CA ASN A 289 8.01 32.06 -9.04
C ASN A 289 7.08 30.83 -9.10
N PHE A 290 6.71 30.30 -7.94
CA PHE A 290 5.65 29.31 -7.79
C PHE A 290 4.45 29.92 -7.09
N THR A 291 3.45 30.32 -7.89
CA THR A 291 2.25 31.00 -7.41
C THR A 291 1.17 30.01 -6.97
N ILE A 292 0.21 30.50 -6.18
CA ILE A 292 -0.98 29.72 -5.78
C ILE A 292 -1.78 29.20 -6.98
N VAL A 293 -1.69 29.85 -8.13
CA VAL A 293 -2.36 29.42 -9.37
C VAL A 293 -1.76 28.12 -9.89
N HIS A 294 -0.42 27.98 -9.86
CA HIS A 294 0.25 26.74 -10.24
C HIS A 294 -0.14 25.58 -9.32
N MET A 295 -0.25 25.85 -8.01
CA MET A 295 -0.77 24.86 -7.06
C MET A 295 -2.23 24.50 -7.32
N ALA A 296 -3.08 25.47 -7.58
CA ALA A 296 -4.49 25.21 -7.83
C ALA A 296 -4.66 24.34 -9.08
N ALA A 297 -3.87 24.58 -10.13
CA ALA A 297 -3.84 23.73 -11.32
C ALA A 297 -3.41 22.29 -10.99
N GLU A 298 -2.37 22.10 -10.19
CA GLU A 298 -1.85 20.77 -9.82
C GLU A 298 -2.74 20.01 -8.82
N ALA A 299 -3.38 20.71 -7.87
CA ALA A 299 -4.07 20.10 -6.73
C ALA A 299 -5.57 19.88 -6.93
N ILE A 300 -6.23 20.62 -7.83
CA ILE A 300 -7.70 20.72 -7.86
C ILE A 300 -8.30 20.45 -9.26
N PHE A 301 -7.52 20.54 -10.34
CA PHE A 301 -8.05 20.52 -11.72
C PHE A 301 -7.40 19.49 -12.66
N SER A 302 -6.81 18.40 -12.13
CA SER A 302 -6.27 17.29 -12.95
C SER A 302 -7.13 16.03 -12.91
#